data_AF-A0A9E3QX43-F1
#
_entry.id   AF-A0A9E3QX43-F1
#
_cell.length_a   1.000
_cell.length_b   1.000
_cell.length_c   1.000
_cell.angle_alpha   90.00
_cell.angle_beta   90.00
_cell.angle_gamma   90.00
#
_symmetry.space_group_name_H-M   'P 1'
#
loop_
_entity.id
_entity.type
_entity.pdbx_description
1 polymer ?
#
loop_
_entity_poly.entity_id
_entity_poly.type
_entity_poly.pdbx_seq_one_letter_code
_entity_poly.pdbx_strand_id
1 'polypeptide(L)'
;MSASTPTLFLVASLCAAGEVRADEFHGWSVDGSWYAWQRVSGPNDTVELFFCQADEKVAPTWPENLNELDRSGRPPCVRLTDPNRAPLGWKQALKLPKPSTKGPQGVSVEELLTDGEDVGYVVQLKKERRVCPATGLSERSKLGHVWFHPSGRLVAAMIDGRFFHCDAPLAPAPPSAAPPRKKGKR
;
A
#
# COMPACT_ATOMS: atom_id res chain seq x y z
N MET A 1 -18.75 15.69 64.84
CA MET A 1 -17.30 15.62 64.53
C MET A 1 -17.16 14.82 63.25
N SER A 2 -16.87 15.49 62.13
CA SER A 2 -16.76 14.89 60.80
C SER A 2 -15.41 14.24 60.61
N ALA A 3 -15.39 13.01 60.08
CA ALA A 3 -14.17 12.37 59.58
C ALA A 3 -14.30 12.23 58.06
N SER A 4 -13.54 13.07 57.34
CA SER A 4 -13.44 13.05 55.88
C SER A 4 -12.33 12.08 55.47
N THR A 5 -12.70 10.98 54.81
CA THR A 5 -11.76 10.01 54.26
C THR A 5 -11.30 10.50 52.88
N PRO A 6 -10.00 10.65 52.59
CA PRO A 6 -9.54 11.00 51.25
C PRO A 6 -9.53 9.78 50.33
N THR A 7 -10.28 9.87 49.24
CA THR A 7 -10.32 8.90 48.13
C THR A 7 -9.01 8.95 47.33
N LEU A 8 -8.21 7.89 47.37
CA LEU A 8 -7.09 7.69 46.44
C LEU A 8 -7.63 7.18 45.10
N PHE A 9 -7.76 8.06 44.11
CA PHE A 9 -7.93 7.67 42.72
C PHE A 9 -6.58 7.26 42.13
N LEU A 10 -6.31 5.96 42.08
CA LEU A 10 -5.20 5.41 41.32
C LEU A 10 -5.63 5.29 39.85
N VAL A 11 -5.37 6.32 39.04
CA VAL A 11 -5.55 6.24 37.59
C VAL A 11 -4.37 5.46 37.03
N ALA A 12 -4.49 4.14 36.98
CA ALA A 12 -3.59 3.29 36.20
C ALA A 12 -3.90 3.53 34.72
N SER A 13 -3.21 4.49 34.12
CA SER A 13 -3.12 4.58 32.66
C SER A 13 -2.31 3.39 32.17
N LEU A 14 -3.00 2.26 31.91
CA LEU A 14 -2.46 1.22 31.05
C LEU A 14 -2.25 1.85 29.67
N CYS A 15 -1.01 2.23 29.39
CA CYS A 15 -0.55 2.36 28.01
C CYS A 15 -0.62 0.96 27.41
N ALA A 16 -1.75 0.63 26.77
CA ALA A 16 -1.78 -0.42 25.79
C ALA A 16 -0.96 0.07 24.59
N ALA A 17 0.35 -0.13 24.65
CA ALA A 17 1.18 -0.15 23.45
C ALA A 17 0.77 -1.41 22.69
N GLY A 18 -0.32 -1.32 21.91
CA GLY A 18 -0.54 -2.26 20.84
C GLY A 18 0.62 -2.10 19.89
N GLU A 19 1.52 -3.08 19.84
CA GLU A 19 2.42 -3.23 18.70
C GLU A 19 1.53 -3.31 17.47
N VAL A 20 1.42 -2.21 16.72
CA VAL A 20 1.02 -2.28 15.33
C VAL A 20 2.16 -3.03 14.65
N ARG A 21 2.03 -4.36 14.56
CA ARG A 21 2.99 -5.18 13.85
C ARG A 21 2.89 -4.82 12.38
N ALA A 22 3.98 -4.26 11.89
CA ALA A 22 3.97 -3.58 10.61
C ALA A 22 3.86 -4.57 9.45
N ASP A 23 3.09 -4.19 8.44
CA ASP A 23 3.18 -4.78 7.11
C ASP A 23 4.64 -4.64 6.60
N GLU A 24 5.10 -5.60 5.80
CA GLU A 24 6.43 -5.56 5.19
C GLU A 24 6.33 -5.71 3.68
N PHE A 25 6.94 -4.77 2.95
CA PHE A 25 7.07 -4.81 1.51
C PHE A 25 8.34 -5.55 1.11
N HIS A 26 8.21 -6.61 0.31
CA HIS A 26 9.34 -7.47 -0.08
C HIS A 26 9.99 -7.04 -1.41
N GLY A 27 9.31 -6.22 -2.21
CA GLY A 27 9.86 -5.68 -3.45
C GLY A 27 9.01 -5.97 -4.68
N TRP A 28 9.57 -5.60 -5.83
CA TRP A 28 9.01 -5.78 -7.16
C TRP A 28 9.63 -6.98 -7.84
N SER A 29 8.89 -7.69 -8.69
CA SER A 29 9.47 -8.71 -9.55
C SER A 29 10.54 -8.11 -10.48
N VAL A 30 11.51 -8.91 -10.91
CA VAL A 30 12.59 -8.45 -11.80
C VAL A 30 12.06 -7.84 -13.10
N ASP A 31 10.99 -8.41 -13.65
CA ASP A 31 10.30 -7.93 -14.85
C ASP A 31 9.27 -6.81 -14.56
N GLY A 32 8.99 -6.55 -13.28
CA GLY A 32 8.09 -5.49 -12.83
C GLY A 32 6.60 -5.78 -12.96
N SER A 33 6.21 -7.01 -13.29
CA SER A 33 4.82 -7.39 -13.52
C SER A 33 4.03 -7.71 -12.24
N TRP A 34 4.71 -7.91 -11.12
CA TRP A 34 4.08 -8.13 -9.80
C TRP A 34 4.94 -7.62 -8.64
N TYR A 35 4.37 -7.62 -7.45
CA TYR A 35 5.05 -7.30 -6.20
C TYR A 35 4.57 -8.18 -5.05
N ALA A 36 5.37 -8.29 -4.00
CA ALA A 36 4.98 -9.02 -2.80
C ALA A 36 5.09 -8.17 -1.53
N TRP A 37 4.17 -8.42 -0.61
CA TRP A 37 4.15 -7.84 0.72
C TRP A 37 3.49 -8.81 1.69
N GLN A 38 3.74 -8.64 2.98
CA GLN A 38 3.13 -9.45 4.04
C GLN A 38 2.39 -8.56 5.04
N ARG A 39 1.40 -9.15 5.69
CA ARG A 39 0.69 -8.62 6.85
C ARG A 39 0.84 -9.57 8.03
N VAL A 40 1.02 -9.01 9.22
CA VAL A 40 0.88 -9.77 10.47
C VAL A 40 -0.43 -9.33 11.12
N SER A 41 -1.36 -10.26 11.34
CA SER A 41 -2.71 -9.95 11.83
C SER A 41 -3.19 -10.88 12.94
N GLY A 42 -4.06 -10.33 13.80
CA GLY A 42 -4.77 -11.08 14.84
C GLY A 42 -3.95 -11.38 16.10
N PRO A 43 -4.58 -11.99 17.13
CA PRO A 43 -3.94 -12.28 18.42
C PRO A 43 -2.90 -13.41 18.37
N ASN A 44 -2.86 -14.17 17.27
CA ASN A 44 -1.93 -15.29 17.07
C ASN A 44 -0.79 -14.94 16.10
N ASP A 45 -0.66 -13.68 15.71
CA ASP A 45 0.38 -13.20 14.81
C ASP A 45 0.43 -13.96 13.48
N THR A 46 -0.74 -14.23 12.92
CA THR A 46 -0.86 -14.92 11.64
C THR A 46 -0.18 -14.08 10.56
N VAL A 47 0.80 -14.69 9.88
CA VAL A 47 1.52 -14.05 8.78
C VAL A 47 0.81 -14.41 7.48
N GLU A 48 0.29 -13.39 6.80
CA GLU A 48 -0.32 -13.50 5.49
C GLU A 48 0.61 -12.90 4.44
N LEU A 49 0.90 -13.66 3.39
CA LEU A 49 1.74 -13.23 2.27
C LEU A 49 0.87 -12.96 1.04
N PHE A 50 1.12 -11.83 0.37
CA PHE A 50 0.35 -11.38 -0.77
C PHE A 50 1.28 -11.17 -1.97
N PHE A 51 0.87 -11.72 -3.12
CA PHE A 51 1.53 -11.53 -4.41
C PHE A 51 0.54 -10.85 -5.34
N CYS A 52 0.81 -9.60 -5.71
CA CYS A 52 -0.15 -8.72 -6.37
C CYS A 52 0.34 -8.30 -7.76
N GLN A 53 -0.59 -8.27 -8.71
CA GLN A 53 -0.31 -7.79 -10.06
C GLN A 53 0.02 -6.29 -10.01
N ALA A 54 1.08 -5.90 -10.70
CA ALA A 54 1.55 -4.52 -10.77
C ALA A 54 0.76 -3.68 -11.77
N ASP A 55 0.36 -4.28 -12.90
CA ASP A 55 -0.41 -3.62 -13.96
C ASP A 55 -1.48 -4.59 -14.49
N GLU A 56 -2.75 -4.21 -14.41
CA GLU A 56 -3.89 -5.01 -14.89
C GLU A 56 -3.78 -5.40 -16.38
N LYS A 57 -3.04 -4.62 -17.18
CA LYS A 57 -2.85 -4.86 -18.62
C LYS A 57 -1.70 -5.81 -18.94
N VAL A 58 -0.84 -6.12 -17.96
CA VAL A 58 0.35 -6.97 -18.15
C VAL A 58 0.16 -8.25 -17.37
N ALA A 59 0.17 -9.38 -18.06
CA ALA A 59 0.10 -10.68 -17.40
C ALA A 59 1.37 -10.90 -16.55
N PRO A 60 1.24 -11.16 -15.24
CA PRO A 60 2.40 -11.33 -14.37
C PRO A 60 3.13 -12.64 -14.60
N THR A 61 4.47 -12.59 -14.61
CA THR A 61 5.32 -13.80 -14.61
C THR A 61 5.46 -14.30 -13.18
N TRP A 62 4.40 -14.92 -12.67
CA TRP A 62 4.38 -15.48 -11.32
C TRP A 62 5.51 -16.50 -11.11
N PRO A 63 6.05 -16.62 -9.88
CA PRO A 63 6.83 -17.78 -9.48
C PRO A 63 6.06 -19.08 -9.74
N GLU A 64 6.79 -20.15 -10.05
CA GLU A 64 6.19 -21.48 -10.21
C GLU A 64 5.41 -21.87 -8.95
N ASN A 65 4.28 -22.57 -9.12
CA ASN A 65 3.41 -23.03 -8.03
C ASN A 65 2.70 -21.92 -7.22
N LEU A 66 2.69 -20.66 -7.69
CA LEU A 66 1.94 -19.60 -7.02
C LEU A 66 0.41 -19.65 -7.25
N ASN A 67 -0.08 -20.54 -8.11
CA ASN A 67 -1.53 -20.67 -8.33
C ASN A 67 -2.13 -21.61 -7.28
N GLU A 68 -3.09 -21.12 -6.46
CA GLU A 68 -4.28 -21.91 -6.09
C GLU A 68 -5.26 -21.26 -5.12
N LEU A 69 -4.92 -20.25 -4.32
CA LEU A 69 -5.78 -19.95 -3.15
C LEU A 69 -6.91 -18.95 -3.35
N ASP A 70 -6.70 -17.82 -4.01
CA ASP A 70 -7.75 -16.90 -4.41
C ASP A 70 -7.13 -15.66 -5.03
N ARG A 71 -7.57 -15.24 -6.22
CA ARG A 71 -7.24 -13.91 -6.75
C ARG A 71 -8.33 -12.95 -6.30
N SER A 72 -8.11 -12.29 -5.16
CA SER A 72 -9.06 -11.33 -4.60
C SER A 72 -8.48 -9.91 -4.60
N GLY A 73 -9.37 -8.90 -4.59
CA GLY A 73 -8.99 -7.49 -4.56
C GLY A 73 -8.75 -6.83 -5.92
N ARG A 74 -8.50 -5.52 -5.89
CA ARG A 74 -7.99 -4.72 -7.01
C ARG A 74 -6.76 -3.95 -6.53
N PRO A 75 -5.56 -4.16 -7.13
CA PRO A 75 -5.27 -5.11 -8.21
C PRO A 75 -5.41 -6.57 -7.75
N PRO A 76 -5.52 -7.55 -8.67
CA PRO A 76 -5.61 -8.96 -8.31
C PRO A 76 -4.38 -9.42 -7.52
N CYS A 77 -4.61 -10.03 -6.35
CA CYS A 77 -3.56 -10.60 -5.52
C CYS A 77 -3.83 -12.06 -5.18
N VAL A 78 -2.79 -12.90 -5.19
CA VAL A 78 -2.81 -14.23 -4.56
C VAL A 78 -2.43 -14.07 -3.09
N ARG A 79 -3.28 -14.57 -2.19
CA ARG A 79 -3.04 -14.57 -0.75
C ARG A 79 -2.65 -15.96 -0.26
N LEU A 80 -1.57 -16.05 0.52
CA LEU A 80 -1.13 -17.26 1.22
C LEU A 80 -1.18 -17.01 2.73
N THR A 81 -2.00 -17.76 3.44
CA THR A 81 -2.12 -17.70 4.92
C THR A 81 -1.08 -18.54 5.65
N ASP A 82 -0.38 -19.42 4.93
CA ASP A 82 0.74 -20.21 5.42
C ASP A 82 1.98 -19.84 4.61
N PRO A 83 2.94 -19.08 5.17
CA PRO A 83 4.18 -18.72 4.49
C PRO A 83 5.01 -19.92 4.03
N ASN A 84 4.84 -21.11 4.63
CA ASN A 84 5.55 -22.32 4.21
C ASN A 84 5.07 -22.84 2.85
N ARG A 85 3.91 -22.38 2.38
CA ARG A 85 3.40 -22.67 1.03
C ARG A 85 3.91 -21.69 -0.02
N ALA A 86 4.70 -20.68 0.36
CA ALA A 86 5.28 -19.76 -0.62
C ALA A 86 6.27 -20.48 -1.55
N PRO A 87 6.27 -20.18 -2.86
CA PRO A 87 7.18 -20.81 -3.81
C PRO A 87 8.65 -20.71 -3.40
N LEU A 88 9.42 -21.79 -3.51
CA LEU A 88 10.85 -21.76 -3.20
C LEU A 88 11.56 -20.66 -4.02
N GLY A 89 12.40 -19.86 -3.33
CA GLY A 89 13.19 -18.82 -3.97
C GLY A 89 12.44 -17.54 -4.35
N TRP A 90 11.15 -17.37 -4.01
CA TRP A 90 10.36 -16.20 -4.41
C TRP A 90 11.00 -14.84 -4.05
N LYS A 91 11.68 -14.73 -2.89
CA LYS A 91 12.39 -13.51 -2.49
C LYS A 91 13.55 -13.16 -3.42
N GLN A 92 14.18 -14.16 -4.05
CA GLN A 92 15.28 -13.95 -5.00
C GLN A 92 14.78 -13.39 -6.33
N ALA A 93 13.50 -13.61 -6.66
CA ALA A 93 12.84 -13.01 -7.81
C ALA A 93 12.42 -11.55 -7.58
N LEU A 94 12.68 -11.00 -6.38
CA LEU A 94 12.31 -9.65 -6.00
C LEU A 94 13.50 -8.69 -5.96
N LYS A 95 13.21 -7.45 -6.35
CA LYS A 95 14.10 -6.30 -6.20
C LYS A 95 13.45 -5.30 -5.25
N LEU A 96 14.07 -5.09 -4.10
CA LEU A 96 13.70 -4.03 -3.16
C LEU A 96 14.64 -2.83 -3.36
N PRO A 97 14.17 -1.72 -3.96
CA PRO A 97 15.00 -0.52 -4.08
C PRO A 97 15.28 0.10 -2.71
N LYS A 98 16.28 0.98 -2.62
CA LYS A 98 16.48 1.78 -1.40
C LYS A 98 15.27 2.69 -1.20
N PRO A 99 14.71 2.78 0.03
CA PRO A 99 13.59 3.68 0.29
C PRO A 99 14.00 5.13 0.06
N SER A 100 13.12 5.90 -0.56
CA SER A 100 13.32 7.30 -0.91
C SER A 100 11.97 7.93 -1.23
N THR A 101 11.77 9.18 -0.84
CA THR A 101 10.62 10.00 -1.28
C THR A 101 10.83 10.60 -2.66
N LYS A 102 12.03 10.49 -3.23
CA LYS A 102 12.37 10.90 -4.59
C LYS A 102 12.54 9.66 -5.46
N GLY A 103 11.73 9.59 -6.51
CA GLY A 103 11.66 8.49 -7.46
C GLY A 103 12.31 8.83 -8.81
N PRO A 104 12.25 7.89 -9.76
CA PRO A 104 12.76 8.09 -11.11
C PRO A 104 11.95 9.18 -11.84
N GLN A 105 12.54 9.75 -12.90
CA GLN A 105 11.86 10.68 -13.82
C GLN A 105 11.23 11.91 -13.15
N GLY A 106 11.75 12.33 -11.98
CA GLY A 106 11.23 13.49 -11.26
C GLY A 106 9.90 13.26 -10.56
N VAL A 107 9.52 12.00 -10.32
CA VAL A 107 8.41 11.67 -9.42
C VAL A 107 8.87 11.83 -7.97
N SER A 108 8.03 12.42 -7.12
CA SER A 108 8.26 12.48 -5.67
C SER A 108 6.99 12.16 -4.89
N VAL A 109 7.16 11.79 -3.62
CA VAL A 109 6.07 11.73 -2.65
C VAL A 109 6.24 12.88 -1.67
N GLU A 110 5.22 13.73 -1.53
CA GLU A 110 5.41 15.05 -0.91
C GLU A 110 4.88 15.19 0.51
N GLU A 111 3.81 14.52 0.92
CA GLU A 111 3.32 14.40 2.31
C GLU A 111 1.94 13.71 2.30
N LEU A 112 1.38 13.46 3.49
CA LEU A 112 -0.01 13.02 3.62
C LEU A 112 -0.95 14.22 3.49
N LEU A 113 -2.03 14.06 2.73
CA LEU A 113 -3.14 15.00 2.64
C LEU A 113 -4.41 14.35 3.16
N THR A 114 -5.23 15.17 3.81
CA THR A 114 -6.60 14.83 4.19
C THR A 114 -7.55 15.60 3.26
N ASP A 115 -8.46 14.91 2.59
CA ASP A 115 -9.48 15.56 1.74
C ASP A 115 -10.84 15.77 2.44
N GLY A 116 -10.91 15.44 3.73
CA GLY A 116 -12.09 15.60 4.60
C GLY A 116 -12.73 14.27 5.00
N GLU A 117 -12.56 13.22 4.20
CA GLU A 117 -13.06 11.86 4.52
C GLU A 117 -11.93 10.82 4.51
N ASP A 118 -10.92 10.97 3.66
CA ASP A 118 -9.79 10.05 3.55
C ASP A 118 -8.44 10.75 3.72
N VAL A 119 -7.49 10.00 4.30
CA VAL A 119 -6.07 10.38 4.34
C VAL A 119 -5.37 9.63 3.21
N GLY A 120 -4.58 10.33 2.43
CA GLY A 120 -3.79 9.76 1.35
C GLY A 120 -2.41 10.38 1.28
N TYR A 121 -1.50 9.79 0.49
CA TYR A 121 -0.20 10.39 0.21
C TYR A 121 -0.19 10.99 -1.20
N VAL A 122 0.51 12.11 -1.35
CA VAL A 122 0.61 12.78 -2.65
C VAL A 122 1.79 12.24 -3.42
N VAL A 123 1.53 11.72 -4.61
CA VAL A 123 2.55 11.48 -5.62
C VAL A 123 2.58 12.68 -6.55
N GLN A 124 3.68 13.44 -6.50
CA GLN A 124 3.97 14.52 -7.42
C GLN A 124 4.61 13.95 -8.68
N LEU A 125 3.89 14.06 -9.79
CA LEU A 125 4.38 13.80 -11.14
C LEU A 125 4.82 15.12 -11.78
N LYS A 126 5.59 15.09 -12.88
CA LYS A 126 6.15 16.30 -13.52
C LYS A 126 5.13 17.44 -13.76
N LYS A 127 3.87 17.11 -14.05
CA LYS A 127 2.80 18.09 -14.37
C LYS A 127 1.50 17.86 -13.60
N GLU A 128 1.46 16.87 -12.71
CA GLU A 128 0.22 16.43 -12.06
C GLU A 128 0.51 16.05 -10.61
N ARG A 129 -0.44 16.36 -9.72
CA ARG A 129 -0.45 15.85 -8.34
C ARG A 129 -1.53 14.81 -8.25
N ARG A 130 -1.18 13.62 -7.78
CA ARG A 130 -2.14 12.53 -7.55
C ARG A 130 -2.19 12.21 -6.06
N VAL A 131 -3.39 12.19 -5.51
CA VAL A 131 -3.63 11.68 -4.16
C VAL A 131 -3.84 10.17 -4.25
N CYS A 132 -3.04 9.42 -3.51
CA CYS A 132 -3.15 7.98 -3.40
C CYS A 132 -3.87 7.66 -2.09
N PRO A 133 -5.10 7.10 -2.15
CA PRO A 133 -5.91 6.88 -0.97
C PRO A 133 -5.27 5.86 -0.04
N ALA A 134 -5.30 6.13 1.26
CA ALA A 134 -4.77 5.26 2.29
C ALA A 134 -5.80 5.13 3.42
N THR A 135 -6.77 4.24 3.21
CA THR A 135 -7.96 4.10 4.06
C THR A 135 -7.64 3.66 5.49
N GLY A 136 -8.39 4.22 6.45
CA GLY A 136 -8.25 3.90 7.88
C GLY A 136 -7.01 4.49 8.53
N LEU A 137 -6.50 5.58 7.99
CA LEU A 137 -5.46 6.42 8.57
C LEU A 137 -6.07 7.67 9.22
N SER A 138 -5.27 8.39 10.00
CA SER A 138 -5.67 9.62 10.67
C SER A 138 -4.81 10.80 10.21
N GLU A 139 -5.23 12.04 10.51
CA GLU A 139 -4.43 13.23 10.21
C GLU A 139 -3.06 13.26 10.90
N ARG A 140 -2.87 12.44 11.96
CA ARG A 140 -1.60 12.31 12.68
C ARG A 140 -0.69 11.23 12.12
N SER A 141 -1.15 10.49 11.13
CA SER A 141 -0.39 9.43 10.50
C SER A 141 0.89 9.98 9.88
N LYS A 142 1.93 9.14 9.83
CA LYS A 142 3.25 9.55 9.32
C LYS A 142 3.70 8.66 8.18
N LEU A 143 4.06 9.31 7.07
CA LEU A 143 4.74 8.64 5.97
C LEU A 143 6.11 8.16 6.44
N GLY A 144 6.34 6.85 6.32
CA GLY A 144 7.60 6.19 6.60
C GLY A 144 8.38 5.95 5.31
N HIS A 145 8.63 4.67 5.01
CA HIS A 145 9.38 4.28 3.81
C HIS A 145 8.53 4.38 2.54
N VAL A 146 9.18 4.83 1.46
CA VAL A 146 8.60 4.88 0.12
C VAL A 146 9.53 4.15 -0.84
N TRP A 147 8.97 3.28 -1.67
CA TRP A 147 9.68 2.55 -2.71
C TRP A 147 9.04 2.79 -4.05
N PHE A 148 9.84 3.18 -5.03
CA PHE A 148 9.40 3.34 -6.40
C PHE A 148 9.71 2.09 -7.21
N HIS A 149 8.74 1.63 -7.99
CA HIS A 149 9.03 0.69 -9.06
C HIS A 149 10.02 1.32 -10.05
N PRO A 150 10.98 0.58 -10.64
CA PRO A 150 11.98 1.14 -11.55
C PRO A 150 11.40 1.91 -12.74
N SER A 151 10.22 1.51 -13.23
CA SER A 151 9.53 2.26 -14.28
C SER A 151 9.12 3.66 -13.82
N GLY A 152 8.82 3.83 -12.53
CA GLY A 152 8.23 5.01 -11.88
C GLY A 152 6.70 4.95 -11.76
N ARG A 153 6.05 3.93 -12.36
CA ARG A 153 4.59 3.84 -12.42
C ARG A 153 3.94 3.43 -11.11
N LEU A 154 4.64 2.69 -10.26
CA LEU A 154 4.10 2.25 -8.98
C LEU A 154 4.90 2.82 -7.85
N VAL A 155 4.17 3.18 -6.80
CA VAL A 155 4.71 3.66 -5.54
C VAL A 155 4.17 2.76 -4.44
N ALA A 156 5.07 2.24 -3.62
CA ALA A 156 4.77 1.56 -2.37
C ALA A 156 5.13 2.49 -1.22
N ALA A 157 4.17 2.76 -0.33
CA ALA A 157 4.32 3.64 0.82
C ALA A 157 3.96 2.89 2.11
N MET A 158 4.79 3.05 3.13
CA MET A 158 4.51 2.60 4.49
C MET A 158 4.05 3.78 5.31
N ILE A 159 2.85 3.68 5.89
CA ILE A 159 2.27 4.73 6.72
C ILE A 159 1.82 4.09 8.03
N ASP A 160 2.39 4.53 9.15
CA ASP A 160 2.15 3.94 10.49
C ASP A 160 2.28 2.41 10.53
N GLY A 161 3.25 1.86 9.81
CA GLY A 161 3.46 0.41 9.74
C GLY A 161 2.45 -0.33 8.85
N ARG A 162 1.62 0.36 8.07
CA ARG A 162 0.71 -0.27 7.10
C ARG A 162 1.17 -0.01 5.66
N PHE A 163 1.01 -1.02 4.82
CA PHE A 163 1.41 -0.98 3.42
C PHE A 163 0.29 -0.43 2.54
N PHE A 164 0.62 0.58 1.75
CA PHE A 164 -0.25 1.15 0.73
C PHE A 164 0.50 1.21 -0.58
N HIS A 165 -0.17 0.90 -1.69
CA HIS A 165 0.41 1.02 -3.02
C HIS A 165 -0.48 1.89 -3.90
N CYS A 166 0.11 2.50 -4.92
CA CYS A 166 -0.59 3.37 -5.85
C CYS A 166 -0.02 3.26 -7.25
N ASP A 167 -0.92 3.23 -8.23
CA ASP A 167 -0.56 3.43 -9.64
C ASP A 167 -0.50 4.93 -9.95
N ALA A 168 0.73 5.37 -10.18
CA ALA A 168 1.14 6.71 -10.55
C ALA A 168 1.54 6.71 -12.05
N PRO A 169 0.58 6.82 -12.98
CA PRO A 169 0.86 6.85 -14.40
C PRO A 169 1.79 8.03 -14.70
N LEU A 170 2.96 7.75 -15.27
CA LEU A 170 4.03 8.74 -15.46
C LEU A 170 3.75 9.79 -16.56
N ALA A 171 2.68 9.60 -17.33
CA ALA A 171 2.16 10.49 -18.36
C ALA A 171 0.72 10.04 -18.74
N PRO A 172 -0.16 10.93 -19.25
CA PRO A 172 -1.60 10.76 -19.15
C PRO A 172 -2.10 9.58 -19.98
N ALA A 173 -3.07 8.83 -19.43
CA ALA A 173 -4.00 8.14 -20.29
C ALA A 173 -4.68 9.20 -21.18
N PRO A 174 -4.74 9.03 -22.51
CA PRO A 174 -5.50 9.95 -23.35
C PRO A 174 -6.92 10.05 -22.80
N PRO A 175 -7.57 11.23 -22.86
CA PRO A 175 -8.93 11.37 -22.37
C PRO A 175 -9.78 10.32 -23.06
N SER A 176 -10.46 9.48 -22.28
CA SER A 176 -11.51 8.61 -22.78
C SER A 176 -12.60 9.52 -23.31
N ALA A 177 -12.54 9.83 -24.60
CA ALA A 177 -13.57 10.56 -25.30
C ALA A 177 -14.80 9.66 -25.32
N ALA A 178 -15.70 9.83 -24.35
CA ALA A 178 -17.07 9.40 -24.51
C ALA A 178 -17.60 10.08 -25.79
N PRO A 179 -18.08 9.35 -26.80
CA PRO A 179 -18.62 9.99 -27.99
C PRO A 179 -19.92 10.71 -27.62
N PRO A 180 -20.02 12.05 -27.76
CA PRO A 180 -21.31 12.70 -27.75
C PRO A 180 -21.98 12.39 -29.09
N ARG A 181 -23.00 11.54 -29.07
CA ARG A 181 -23.94 11.35 -30.18
C ARG A 181 -24.45 12.72 -30.64
N LYS A 182 -24.02 13.19 -31.81
CA LYS A 182 -24.74 14.25 -32.54
C LYS A 182 -26.11 13.67 -32.95
N LYS A 183 -27.17 14.02 -32.22
CA LYS A 183 -28.54 13.94 -32.74
C LYS A 183 -28.66 15.02 -33.82
N GLY A 184 -28.89 14.60 -35.06
CA GLY A 184 -28.99 15.48 -36.21
C GLY A 184 -30.13 16.49 -36.07
N LYS A 185 -29.88 17.71 -36.56
CA LYS A 185 -30.94 18.64 -36.94
C LYS A 185 -31.69 18.04 -38.14
N ARG A 186 -33.00 17.87 -37.98
CA ARG A 186 -33.94 17.96 -39.11
C ARG A 186 -34.22 19.43 -39.37
#